data_AF-A0A1Q7YUD6-F1
#
_entry.id   AF-A0A1Q7YUD6-F1
#
_cell.length_a   1.000
_cell.length_b   1.000
_cell.length_c   1.000
_cell.angle_alpha   90.00
_cell.angle_beta   90.00
_cell.angle_gamma   90.00
#
_symmetry.space_group_name_H-M   'P 1'
#
loop_
_entity.id
_entity.type
_entity.pdbx_description
1 polymer ?
#
loop_
_entity_poly.entity_id
_entity_poly.type
_entity_poly.pdbx_seq_one_letter_code
_entity_poly.pdbx_strand_id
1 'polypeptide(L)'
;MAIAGYEWVVIGIIVVALFIWGPSKIPEIARSLGKARKEFDEAAKGLTNPSVVSAPRIESTPSDPLIETAQRLGIGTEGKTRQEISDAIVDSARAK
;
A
#
# COMPACT_ATOMS: atom_id res chain seq x y z
N MET A 1 -12.64 -27.59 38.03
CA MET A 1 -13.39 -28.26 36.94
C MET A 1 -14.82 -27.74 36.91
N ALA A 2 -15.09 -26.59 36.26
CA ALA A 2 -16.46 -26.08 36.08
C ALA A 2 -16.63 -25.12 34.87
N ILE A 3 -15.63 -25.05 33.98
CA ILE A 3 -15.63 -24.14 32.82
C ILE A 3 -15.84 -24.87 31.48
N ALA A 4 -15.84 -26.20 31.45
CA ALA A 4 -16.04 -26.99 30.23
C ALA A 4 -17.48 -26.92 29.65
N GLY A 5 -18.43 -26.23 30.30
CA GLY A 5 -19.83 -26.15 29.87
C GLY A 5 -20.13 -25.01 28.90
N TYR A 6 -19.45 -23.87 29.01
CA TYR A 6 -19.73 -22.73 28.13
C TYR A 6 -19.27 -22.98 26.69
N GLU A 7 -18.25 -23.82 26.50
CA GLU A 7 -17.70 -24.16 25.20
C GLU A 7 -18.77 -24.82 24.34
N TRP A 8 -19.52 -25.77 24.92
CA TRP A 8 -20.64 -26.43 24.26
C TRP A 8 -21.79 -25.48 23.96
N VAL A 9 -22.05 -24.49 24.82
CA VAL A 9 -23.07 -23.46 24.57
C VAL A 9 -22.69 -22.58 23.38
N VAL A 10 -21.44 -22.12 23.33
CA VAL A 10 -20.92 -21.30 22.23
C VAL A 10 -20.93 -22.09 20.92
N ILE A 11 -20.48 -23.35 20.94
CA ILE A 11 -20.52 -24.24 19.77
C ILE A 11 -21.97 -24.44 19.31
N GLY A 12 -22.90 -24.69 20.24
CA GLY A 12 -24.32 -24.85 19.92
C GLY A 12 -24.92 -23.62 19.23
N ILE A 13 -24.60 -22.41 19.72
CA ILE A 13 -25.05 -21.15 19.10
C ILE A 13 -24.50 -21.01 17.68
N ILE A 14 -23.20 -21.29 17.48
CA ILE A 14 -22.58 -21.23 16.16
C ILE A 14 -23.24 -22.23 15.22
N VAL A 15 -23.47 -23.47 15.66
CA VAL A 15 -24.12 -24.49 14.84
C VAL A 15 -25.53 -24.05 14.43
N VAL A 16 -26.34 -23.54 15.37
CA VAL A 16 -27.68 -23.02 15.05
C VAL A 16 -27.60 -21.86 14.06
N ALA A 17 -26.68 -20.92 14.24
CA ALA A 17 -26.47 -19.82 13.30
C ALA A 17 -26.06 -20.32 11.91
N LEU A 18 -25.18 -21.33 11.82
CA LEU A 18 -24.79 -21.94 10.55
C LEU A 18 -25.91 -22.75 9.90
N PHE A 19 -26.86 -23.30 10.65
CA PHE A 19 -28.05 -23.93 10.07
C PHE A 19 -29.00 -22.90 9.44
N ILE A 20 -29.17 -21.73 10.07
CA ILE A 20 -30.04 -20.66 9.57
C ILE A 20 -29.41 -19.97 8.35
N TRP A 21 -28.12 -19.63 8.42
CA TRP A 21 -27.41 -18.89 7.36
C TRP A 21 -26.66 -19.77 6.36
N GLY A 22 -26.42 -21.03 6.68
CA GLY A 22 -25.59 -21.95 5.91
C GLY A 22 -24.08 -21.81 6.21
N PRO A 23 -23.30 -22.90 6.17
CA PRO A 23 -21.85 -22.86 6.39
C PRO A 23 -21.10 -22.06 5.31
N SER A 24 -21.68 -21.93 4.11
CA SER A 24 -21.13 -21.16 3.00
C SER A 24 -21.12 -19.65 3.24
N LYS A 25 -21.84 -19.15 4.25
CA LYS A 25 -21.93 -17.71 4.53
C LYS A 25 -20.65 -17.15 5.14
N ILE A 26 -19.94 -17.95 5.95
CA ILE A 26 -18.64 -17.58 6.52
C ILE A 26 -17.59 -17.30 5.43
N PRO A 27 -17.33 -18.21 4.46
CA PRO A 27 -16.36 -17.95 3.40
C PRO A 27 -16.79 -16.83 2.45
N GLU A 28 -18.09 -16.64 2.23
CA GLU A 28 -18.62 -15.54 1.42
C GLU A 28 -18.34 -14.16 2.05
N ILE A 29 -18.60 -14.02 3.36
CA ILE A 29 -18.29 -12.80 4.11
C ILE A 29 -16.79 -12.57 4.16
N ALA A 30 -15.99 -13.61 4.41
CA ALA A 30 -14.53 -13.49 4.43
C ALA A 30 -13.97 -13.02 3.07
N ARG A 31 -14.48 -13.55 1.95
CA ARG A 31 -14.06 -13.15 0.60
C ARG A 31 -14.45 -11.71 0.27
N SER A 32 -15.68 -11.30 0.59
CA SER A 32 -16.16 -9.93 0.33
C SER A 32 -15.43 -8.90 1.21
N LEU A 33 -15.27 -9.19 2.50
CA LEU A 33 -14.51 -8.35 3.42
C LEU A 33 -13.03 -8.26 3.03
N GLY A 34 -12.42 -9.37 2.57
CA GLY A 34 -11.06 -9.38 2.07
C GLY A 34 -10.86 -8.48 0.84
N LYS A 35 -11.80 -8.52 -0.12
CA LYS A 35 -11.79 -7.62 -1.27
C LYS A 35 -11.96 -6.16 -0.85
N ALA A 36 -12.94 -5.87 -0.01
CA ALA A 36 -13.19 -4.52 0.50
C ALA A 36 -11.97 -3.97 1.27
N ARG A 37 -11.33 -4.79 2.11
CA ARG A 37 -10.12 -4.41 2.83
C ARG A 37 -8.95 -4.12 1.89
N LYS A 38 -8.79 -4.90 0.82
CA LYS A 38 -7.76 -4.68 -0.21
C LYS A 38 -7.97 -3.35 -0.92
N GLU A 39 -9.18 -3.08 -1.39
CA GLU A 39 -9.51 -1.81 -2.07
C GLU A 39 -9.35 -0.60 -1.13
N PHE A 40 -9.76 -0.75 0.13
CA PHE A 40 -9.55 0.27 1.15
C PHE A 40 -8.07 0.54 1.40
N ASP A 41 -7.24 -0.50 1.50
CA ASP A 41 -5.78 -0.37 1.72
C ASP A 41 -5.10 0.32 0.52
N GLU A 42 -5.48 -0.03 -0.71
CA GLU A 42 -4.99 0.63 -1.92
C GLU A 42 -5.38 2.11 -1.97
N ALA A 43 -6.64 2.45 -1.64
CA ALA A 43 -7.07 3.84 -1.56
C ALA A 43 -6.36 4.60 -0.42
N ALA A 44 -6.19 3.97 0.74
CA ALA A 44 -5.53 4.56 1.91
C ALA A 44 -4.04 4.84 1.68
N LYS A 45 -3.34 3.98 0.90
CA LYS A 45 -1.96 4.24 0.45
C LYS A 45 -1.86 5.50 -0.40
N GLY A 46 -2.82 5.71 -1.31
CA GLY A 46 -2.89 6.92 -2.13
C GLY A 46 -3.14 8.20 -1.32
N LEU A 47 -3.86 8.10 -0.19
CA LEU A 47 -4.11 9.24 0.72
C LEU A 47 -2.91 9.57 1.62
N THR A 48 -2.18 8.54 2.06
CA THR A 48 -1.02 8.72 2.96
C THR A 48 0.23 9.16 2.20
N ASN A 49 0.28 8.91 0.89
CA ASN A 49 1.40 9.26 0.07
C ASN A 49 0.98 10.23 -1.08
N PRO A 50 0.90 11.55 -0.81
CA PRO A 50 0.50 12.54 -1.81
C PRO A 50 1.50 12.69 -2.98
N SER A 51 2.53 11.84 -3.08
CA SER A 51 3.55 11.89 -4.14
C SER A 51 3.67 10.62 -5.00
N VAL A 52 2.89 9.57 -4.78
CA VAL A 52 2.98 8.35 -5.62
C VAL A 52 1.61 7.84 -6.00
N VAL A 53 1.12 8.36 -7.12
CA VAL A 53 0.51 7.48 -8.11
C VAL A 53 1.64 6.58 -8.67
N SER A 54 2.07 5.59 -7.89
CA SER A 54 2.91 4.51 -8.40
C SER A 54 2.01 3.38 -8.86
N ALA A 55 1.66 3.48 -10.14
CA ALA A 55 1.41 2.31 -10.98
C ALA A 55 2.62 1.34 -10.91
N PRO A 56 2.46 0.05 -11.22
CA PRO A 56 3.46 -0.97 -10.96
C PRO A 56 4.77 -0.60 -11.65
N ARG A 57 5.86 -0.76 -10.89
CA ARG A 57 7.26 -0.64 -11.31
C ARG A 57 7.47 -1.24 -12.70
N ILE A 58 7.54 -0.38 -13.71
CA ILE A 58 8.19 -0.65 -14.99
C ILE A 58 9.21 0.48 -15.17
N GLU A 59 10.36 0.07 -15.64
CA GLU A 59 11.60 0.81 -15.77
C GLU A 59 11.46 2.18 -16.47
N SER A 60 12.35 3.10 -16.10
CA SER A 60 12.82 4.24 -16.91
C SER A 60 11.75 5.12 -17.57
N THR A 61 11.35 6.21 -16.90
CA THR A 61 10.76 7.36 -17.58
C THR A 61 11.21 8.69 -16.95
N PRO A 62 11.38 9.76 -17.75
CA PRO A 62 12.20 10.94 -17.47
C PRO A 62 11.52 12.02 -16.61
N SER A 63 10.61 11.63 -15.72
CA SER A 63 9.75 12.54 -14.95
C SER A 63 10.13 12.63 -13.47
N ASP A 64 11.38 12.31 -13.09
CA ASP A 64 11.87 12.64 -11.75
C ASP A 64 12.12 14.16 -11.69
N PRO A 65 11.45 14.92 -10.80
CA PRO A 65 11.67 16.37 -10.65
C PRO A 65 13.13 16.73 -10.37
N LEU A 66 13.93 15.79 -9.84
CA LEU A 66 15.37 15.96 -9.69
C LEU A 66 16.13 15.97 -11.02
N ILE A 67 15.71 15.15 -12.00
CA ILE A 67 16.32 15.13 -13.34
C ILE A 67 15.97 16.43 -14.09
N GLU A 68 14.73 16.91 -13.96
CA GLU A 68 14.30 18.17 -14.57
C GLU A 68 15.08 19.38 -13.98
N THR A 69 15.22 19.43 -12.67
CA THR A 69 15.96 20.50 -11.99
C THR A 69 17.44 20.47 -12.36
N ALA A 70 18.03 19.26 -12.39
CA ALA A 70 19.41 19.06 -12.85
C ALA A 70 19.60 19.55 -14.29
N GLN A 71 18.70 19.19 -15.21
CA GLN A 71 18.79 19.57 -16.62
C GLN A 71 18.64 21.10 -16.81
N ARG A 72 17.75 21.75 -16.06
CA ARG A 72 17.60 23.23 -16.04
C ARG A 72 18.86 23.93 -15.52
N LEU A 73 19.61 23.28 -14.64
CA LEU A 73 20.89 23.75 -14.11
C LEU A 73 22.11 23.30 -14.96
N GLY A 74 21.88 22.57 -16.06
CA GLY A 74 22.94 22.05 -16.93
C GLY A 74 23.75 20.89 -16.34
N ILE A 75 23.21 20.21 -15.33
CA ILE A 75 23.85 19.08 -14.64
C ILE A 75 23.54 17.79 -15.40
N GLY A 76 24.58 17.07 -15.84
CA GLY A 76 24.43 15.77 -16.49
C GLY A 76 23.84 14.71 -15.55
N THR A 77 22.74 14.08 -15.98
CA THR A 77 21.96 13.09 -15.19
C THR A 77 22.21 11.65 -15.62
N GLU A 78 23.00 11.42 -16.66
CA GLU A 78 23.28 10.09 -17.20
C GLU A 78 24.28 9.34 -16.29
N GLY A 79 23.88 8.17 -15.81
CA GLY A 79 24.73 7.31 -14.98
C GLY A 79 24.86 7.72 -13.51
N LYS A 80 24.17 8.77 -13.05
CA LYS A 80 24.17 9.22 -11.65
C LYS A 80 22.98 8.69 -10.86
N THR A 81 23.20 8.36 -9.60
CA THR A 81 22.12 8.01 -8.68
C THR A 81 21.34 9.25 -8.24
N ARG A 82 20.12 9.03 -7.73
CA ARG A 82 19.23 10.11 -7.28
C ARG A 82 19.85 11.01 -6.19
N GLN A 83 20.69 10.43 -5.34
CA GLN A 83 21.40 11.15 -4.27
C GLN A 83 22.50 12.04 -4.84
N GLU A 84 23.30 11.53 -5.77
CA GLU A 84 24.36 12.30 -6.43
C GLU A 84 23.82 13.46 -7.27
N ILE A 85 22.65 13.29 -7.89
CA ILE A 85 21.96 14.37 -8.60
C ILE A 85 21.47 15.44 -7.61
N SER A 86 20.90 15.04 -6.48
CA SER A 86 20.44 15.96 -5.43
C SER A 86 21.58 16.80 -4.85
N ASP A 87 22.70 16.17 -4.51
CA ASP A 87 23.85 16.85 -3.93
C ASP A 87 24.47 17.85 -4.94
N ALA A 88 24.57 17.47 -6.22
CA ALA A 88 25.06 18.36 -7.28
C ALA A 88 24.16 19.58 -7.53
N ILE A 89 22.84 19.43 -7.38
CA ILE A 89 21.88 20.55 -7.47
C ILE A 89 22.09 21.51 -6.30
N VAL A 90 22.23 21.00 -5.07
CA VAL A 90 22.43 21.83 -3.86
C VAL A 90 23.75 22.59 -3.92
N ASP A 91 24.83 21.95 -4.38
CA ASP A 91 26.13 22.59 -4.52
C ASP A 91 26.11 23.69 -5.59
N SER A 92 25.48 23.43 -6.73
CA SER A 92 25.34 24.42 -7.80
C SER A 92 24.44 25.60 -7.40
N ALA A 93 23.44 25.36 -6.54
CA ALA A 93 22.58 26.41 -6.00
C ALA A 93 23.28 27.25 -4.91
N ARG A 94 24.26 26.69 -4.20
CA ARG A 94 25.06 27.42 -3.20
C ARG A 94 26.26 28.17 -3.79
N ALA A 95 26.77 27.73 -4.93
CA ALA A 95 27.92 28.33 -5.62
C ALA A 95 27.57 29.55 -6.48
N LYS A 96 26.29 29.94 -6.54
CA LYS A 96 25.79 31.10 -7.27
C LYS A 96 25.22 32.14 -6.32
#